data_AF-A0A2V2WVS0-F1
#
_entry.id   AF-A0A2V2WVS0-F1
#
_cell.length_a   1.000
_cell.length_b   1.000
_cell.length_c   1.000
_cell.angle_alpha   90.00
_cell.angle_beta   90.00
_cell.angle_gamma   90.00
#
_symmetry.space_group_name_H-M   'P 1'
#
loop_
_entity.id
_entity.type
_entity.pdbx_description
1 polymer ?
#
loop_
_entity_poly.entity_id
_entity_poly.type
_entity_poly.pdbx_seq_one_letter_code
_entity_poly.pdbx_strand_id
1 'polypeptide(L)'
;MSGWARALSLAAVLVVMACLVPAATASLHAEETLASQFAEFKQKHGRVYGSAAEEAFRLSVFRANLFLARLHAAANPHATFGVTPFSDLTREEFRSRYHNGAAHFAAAQERARVPVDVEFVGAPAAKDWREEGAVTAVKNQGMCGSCWAFAAIGNIEGQWFLAGNPLTNLSEQMLVSCDNTNSGCGGGSPLVAFKWIVQENNGAVYTEESYPYHSCIGISPPCTTSGHTVGATITGYVTIPRDEKRIAAVLAVKGPLSVAVDASSWMPYTGGVLTNCVSKKLDHAVLLVGYNDSATVPYWIIKNSWTTQWGEDGYIRIAKGSNQCLVKEGVSSAVVGGPGATPEPTTTTTTSAPGPSPSYFVQMSCTDVACIVGCENVTLPTGQCLLTTSGASAIVTCGAETLTEEVFLTSTHCSGPSVRSSVPLNKCNRLLRGSVEFFRGSSSSGRLADVDRQRRYQPYHSRHRRL
;
A
#
# COMPACT_ATOMS: atom_id res chain seq x y z
N MET A 1 67.77 22.91 26.24
CA MET A 1 67.20 21.86 25.38
C MET A 1 67.77 22.02 23.99
N SER A 2 68.43 20.99 23.45
CA SER A 2 69.10 21.02 22.14
C SER A 2 68.11 21.28 21.01
N GLY A 3 68.55 21.93 19.92
CA GLY A 3 67.70 22.23 18.75
C GLY A 3 67.01 20.99 18.17
N TRP A 4 67.61 19.81 18.35
CA TRP A 4 67.06 18.51 17.98
C TRP A 4 65.79 18.14 18.75
N ALA A 5 65.74 18.39 20.06
CA ALA A 5 64.55 18.10 20.86
C ALA A 5 63.36 18.99 20.45
N ARG A 6 63.62 20.26 20.10
CA ARG A 6 62.59 21.18 19.59
C ARG A 6 62.08 20.75 18.21
N ALA A 7 62.95 20.29 17.32
CA ALA A 7 62.59 19.79 16.00
C ALA A 7 61.73 18.51 16.07
N LEU A 8 62.08 17.57 16.95
CA LEU A 8 61.30 16.35 17.20
C LEU A 8 59.91 16.66 17.79
N SER A 9 59.81 17.61 18.73
CA SER A 9 58.52 18.05 19.26
C SER A 9 57.67 18.75 18.19
N LEU A 10 58.25 19.59 17.34
CA LEU A 10 57.52 20.25 16.25
C LEU A 10 57.01 19.24 15.22
N ALA A 11 57.84 18.25 14.85
CA ALA A 11 57.46 17.19 13.93
C ALA A 11 56.33 16.31 14.50
N ALA A 12 56.38 15.96 15.78
CA ALA A 12 55.31 15.21 16.45
C ALA A 12 53.98 16.00 16.48
N VAL A 13 54.02 17.30 16.76
CA VAL A 13 52.84 18.18 16.73
C VAL A 13 52.27 18.29 15.31
N LEU A 14 53.12 18.43 14.29
CA LEU A 14 52.69 18.49 12.90
C LEU A 14 52.04 17.18 12.42
N VAL A 15 52.59 16.02 12.82
CA VAL A 15 51.99 14.71 12.51
C VAL A 15 50.64 14.52 13.22
N VAL A 16 50.55 14.91 14.49
CA VAL A 16 49.27 14.86 15.24
C VAL A 16 48.22 15.78 14.61
N MET A 17 48.59 17.01 14.24
CA MET A 17 47.69 17.94 13.53
C MET A 17 47.30 17.43 12.15
N ALA A 18 48.23 16.81 11.41
CA ALA A 18 47.96 16.21 10.10
C ALA A 18 46.98 15.04 10.17
N CYS A 19 46.85 14.35 11.31
CA CYS A 19 45.86 13.29 11.52
C CYS A 19 44.54 13.81 12.12
N LEU A 20 44.60 14.75 13.07
CA LEU A 20 43.42 15.26 13.78
C LEU A 20 42.56 16.18 12.93
N VAL A 21 43.16 17.02 12.09
CA VAL A 21 42.39 17.97 11.24
C VAL A 21 41.53 17.22 10.23
N PRO A 22 42.04 16.25 9.43
CA PRO A 22 41.20 15.48 8.50
C PRO A 22 40.09 14.68 9.20
N ALA A 23 40.38 14.11 10.38
CA ALA A 23 39.39 13.36 11.16
C ALA A 23 38.27 14.28 11.68
N ALA A 24 38.62 15.46 12.19
CA ALA A 24 37.64 16.46 12.63
C ALA A 24 36.79 17.00 11.47
N THR A 25 37.40 17.29 10.31
CA THR A 25 36.66 17.74 9.11
C THR A 25 35.74 16.65 8.57
N ALA A 26 36.18 15.38 8.56
CA ALA A 26 35.34 14.26 8.14
C ALA A 26 34.16 14.05 9.10
N SER A 27 34.39 14.21 10.41
CA SER A 27 33.31 14.15 11.41
C SER A 27 32.31 15.29 11.21
N LEU A 28 32.76 16.52 10.96
CA LEU A 28 31.89 17.67 10.75
C LEU A 28 31.04 17.51 9.47
N HIS A 29 31.64 17.08 8.37
CA HIS A 29 30.91 16.78 7.14
C HIS A 29 29.91 15.64 7.30
N ALA A 30 30.24 14.61 8.08
CA ALA A 30 29.31 13.51 8.36
C ALA A 30 28.08 13.99 9.17
N GLU A 31 28.28 14.87 10.15
CA GLU A 31 27.20 15.51 10.91
C GLU A 31 26.34 16.41 10.02
N GLU A 32 26.95 17.25 9.17
CA GLU A 32 26.25 18.11 8.23
C GLU A 32 25.40 17.30 7.22
N THR A 33 25.97 16.21 6.71
CA THR A 33 25.28 15.29 5.78
C THR A 33 24.12 14.56 6.46
N LEU A 34 24.23 14.23 7.76
CA LEU A 34 23.16 13.62 8.54
C LEU A 34 22.03 14.62 8.81
N ALA A 35 22.37 15.85 9.20
CA ALA A 35 21.39 16.91 9.44
C ALA A 35 20.58 17.26 8.19
N SER A 36 21.26 17.34 7.03
CA SER A 36 20.62 17.54 5.73
C SER A 36 19.66 16.39 5.38
N GLN A 37 20.10 15.14 5.49
CA GLN A 37 19.23 13.97 5.25
C GLN A 37 18.01 13.94 6.20
N PHE A 38 18.20 14.33 7.46
CA PHE A 38 17.09 14.39 8.41
C PHE A 38 16.12 15.54 8.08
N ALA A 39 16.61 16.69 7.64
CA ALA A 39 15.76 17.79 7.17
C ALA A 39 14.92 17.38 5.96
N GLU A 40 15.52 16.72 4.97
CA GLU A 40 14.81 16.16 3.81
C GLU A 40 13.78 15.10 4.23
N PHE A 41 14.14 14.20 5.15
CA PHE A 41 13.23 13.22 5.72
C PHE A 41 12.02 13.89 6.37
N LYS A 42 12.24 14.92 7.19
CA LYS A 42 11.14 15.67 7.84
C LYS A 42 10.23 16.31 6.81
N GLN A 43 10.81 16.96 5.79
CA GLN A 43 10.04 17.59 4.71
C GLN A 43 9.22 16.57 3.92
N LYS A 44 9.84 15.47 3.50
CA LYS A 44 9.23 14.41 2.70
C LYS A 44 8.07 13.73 3.42
N HIS A 45 8.20 13.48 4.71
CA HIS A 45 7.21 12.74 5.50
C HIS A 45 6.37 13.63 6.43
N GLY A 46 6.45 14.96 6.28
CA GLY A 46 5.65 15.91 7.05
C GLY A 46 5.87 15.83 8.56
N ARG A 47 7.12 15.60 9.00
CA ARG A 47 7.44 15.43 10.43
C ARG A 47 7.48 16.76 11.15
N VAL A 48 6.70 16.85 12.23
CA VAL A 48 6.68 17.97 13.18
C VAL A 48 6.81 17.37 14.58
N TYR A 49 7.81 17.80 15.34
CA TYR A 49 8.09 17.33 16.70
C TYR A 49 7.65 18.37 17.73
N GLY A 50 7.20 17.93 18.90
CA GLY A 50 6.63 18.80 19.93
C GLY A 50 7.65 19.64 20.69
N SER A 51 8.94 19.28 20.62
CA SER A 51 10.03 20.02 21.27
C SER A 51 11.38 19.79 20.59
N ALA A 52 12.33 20.69 20.82
CA ALA A 52 13.71 20.52 20.37
C ALA A 52 14.38 19.28 20.98
N ALA A 53 14.01 18.91 22.21
CA ALA A 53 14.49 17.69 22.85
C ALA A 53 13.98 16.42 22.14
N GLU A 54 12.70 16.40 21.77
CA GLU A 54 12.14 15.31 20.96
C GLU A 54 12.82 15.25 19.59
N GLU A 55 13.00 16.38 18.92
CA GLU A 55 13.67 16.42 17.61
C GLU A 55 15.11 15.91 17.67
N ALA A 56 15.89 16.31 18.68
CA ALA A 56 17.25 15.80 18.89
C ALA A 56 17.26 14.28 19.14
N PHE A 57 16.29 13.77 19.90
CA PHE A 57 16.11 12.34 20.10
C PHE A 57 15.78 11.63 18.77
N ARG A 58 14.84 12.16 17.99
CA ARG A 58 14.43 11.60 16.69
C ARG A 58 15.57 11.59 15.67
N LEU A 59 16.42 12.62 15.66
CA LEU A 59 17.65 12.65 14.87
C LEU A 59 18.62 11.53 15.29
N SER A 60 18.77 11.27 16.59
CA SER A 60 19.62 10.18 17.09
C SER A 60 19.11 8.79 16.66
N VAL A 61 17.80 8.60 16.67
CA VAL A 61 17.12 7.39 16.19
C VAL A 61 17.29 7.25 14.68
N PHE A 62 17.11 8.34 13.93
CA PHE A 62 17.33 8.40 12.49
C PHE A 62 18.76 7.99 12.10
N ARG A 63 19.77 8.49 12.81
CA ARG A 63 21.17 8.08 12.64
C ARG A 63 21.37 6.58 12.85
N ALA A 64 20.80 6.03 13.92
CA ALA A 64 20.90 4.61 14.22
C ALA A 64 20.24 3.76 13.13
N ASN A 65 19.07 4.17 12.65
CA ASN A 65 18.34 3.45 11.59
C ASN A 65 19.03 3.53 10.23
N LEU A 66 19.69 4.65 9.89
CA LEU A 66 20.54 4.74 8.71
C LEU A 66 21.74 3.78 8.78
N PHE A 67 22.34 3.63 9.96
CA PHE A 67 23.40 2.64 10.15
C PHE A 67 22.88 1.22 9.93
N LEU A 68 21.71 0.88 10.46
CA LEU A 68 21.07 -0.42 10.23
C LEU A 68 20.73 -0.65 8.75
N ALA A 69 20.25 0.37 8.03
CA ALA A 69 19.98 0.28 6.61
C ALA A 69 21.25 -0.11 5.82
N ARG A 70 22.41 0.45 6.17
CA ARG A 70 23.69 0.09 5.55
C ARG A 70 24.10 -1.36 5.84
N LEU A 71 23.87 -1.84 7.06
CA LEU A 71 24.11 -3.24 7.39
C LEU A 71 23.21 -4.19 6.59
N HIS A 72 21.93 -3.85 6.45
CA HIS A 72 21.01 -4.64 5.64
C HIS A 72 21.39 -4.63 4.15
N ALA A 73 21.78 -3.47 3.60
CA ALA A 73 22.25 -3.35 2.22
C ALA A 73 23.48 -4.21 1.96
N ALA A 74 24.46 -4.22 2.88
CA ALA A 74 25.64 -5.08 2.77
C ALA A 74 25.29 -6.58 2.81
N ALA A 75 24.25 -6.95 3.55
CA ALA A 75 23.80 -8.34 3.69
C ALA A 75 22.86 -8.81 2.56
N ASN A 76 22.35 -7.88 1.73
CA ASN A 76 21.33 -8.14 0.72
C ASN A 76 21.70 -7.45 -0.61
N PRO A 77 22.61 -8.04 -1.41
CA PRO A 77 23.13 -7.40 -2.62
C PRO A 77 22.07 -7.17 -3.72
N HIS A 78 20.90 -7.80 -3.61
CA HIS A 78 19.80 -7.67 -4.56
C HIS A 78 18.67 -6.76 -4.08
N ALA A 79 18.79 -6.15 -2.90
CA ALA A 79 17.82 -5.21 -2.34
C ALA A 79 18.48 -3.88 -1.94
N THR A 80 17.68 -2.82 -1.96
CA THR A 80 18.06 -1.49 -1.52
C THR A 80 17.41 -1.18 -0.19
N PHE A 81 18.15 -0.46 0.65
CA PHE A 81 17.72 0.00 1.96
C PHE A 81 18.10 1.45 2.15
N GLY A 82 17.32 2.17 2.94
CA GLY A 82 17.59 3.58 3.18
C GLY A 82 16.53 4.24 4.06
N VAL A 83 16.29 5.52 3.77
CA VAL A 83 15.28 6.31 4.46
C VAL A 83 13.88 5.85 4.06
N THR A 84 13.08 5.52 5.06
CA THR A 84 11.67 5.14 4.93
C THR A 84 10.83 6.05 5.84
N PRO A 85 9.48 6.03 5.74
CA PRO A 85 8.65 6.80 6.66
C PRO A 85 8.90 6.48 8.13
N PHE A 86 9.52 5.35 8.45
CA PHE A 86 9.73 4.88 9.81
C PHE A 86 11.10 5.21 10.37
N SER A 87 11.99 5.86 9.61
CA SER A 87 13.39 6.04 10.00
C SER A 87 13.60 6.81 11.30
N ASP A 88 12.61 7.55 11.81
CA ASP A 88 12.67 8.24 13.12
C ASP A 88 12.02 7.47 14.28
N LEU A 89 11.56 6.23 14.06
CA LEU A 89 10.98 5.38 15.09
C LEU A 89 12.04 4.47 15.71
N THR A 90 11.96 4.28 17.03
CA THR A 90 12.75 3.25 17.69
C THR A 90 12.26 1.86 17.27
N ARG A 91 13.07 0.83 17.50
CA ARG A 91 12.67 -0.56 17.24
C ARG A 91 11.46 -0.95 18.08
N GLU A 92 11.36 -0.46 19.31
CA GLU A 92 10.26 -0.74 20.23
C GLU A 92 8.97 -0.06 19.78
N GLU A 93 9.05 1.22 19.36
CA GLU A 93 7.92 1.94 18.76
C GLU A 93 7.46 1.26 17.47
N PHE A 94 8.39 0.88 16.60
CA PHE A 94 8.07 0.21 15.36
C PHE A 94 7.41 -1.15 15.62
N ARG A 95 7.99 -1.98 16.50
CA ARG A 95 7.45 -3.31 16.84
C ARG A 95 6.05 -3.23 17.44
N SER A 96 5.83 -2.29 18.36
CA SER A 96 4.52 -2.14 19.02
C SER A 96 3.41 -1.66 18.07
N ARG A 97 3.76 -0.86 17.05
CA ARG A 97 2.80 -0.29 16.08
C ARG A 97 2.59 -1.20 14.86
N TYR A 98 3.64 -1.87 14.39
CA TYR A 98 3.65 -2.56 13.10
C TYR A 98 3.86 -4.08 13.19
N HIS A 99 4.46 -4.64 14.26
CA HIS A 99 4.84 -6.08 14.38
C HIS A 99 4.41 -6.76 15.70
N ASN A 100 3.17 -6.57 16.17
CA ASN A 100 2.75 -7.09 17.49
C ASN A 100 1.98 -8.43 17.45
N GLY A 101 1.93 -9.13 16.31
CA GLY A 101 1.15 -10.38 16.16
C GLY A 101 1.81 -11.66 16.70
N ALA A 102 3.04 -11.56 17.22
CA ALA A 102 3.91 -12.73 17.38
C ALA A 102 3.40 -13.83 18.33
N ALA A 103 2.63 -13.48 19.37
CA ALA A 103 1.99 -14.46 20.25
C ALA A 103 0.78 -15.14 19.57
N HIS A 104 0.03 -14.37 18.76
CA HIS A 104 -1.15 -14.86 18.05
C HIS A 104 -0.78 -15.85 16.95
N PHE A 105 0.31 -15.62 16.22
CA PHE A 105 0.77 -16.55 15.19
C PHE A 105 1.19 -17.91 15.78
N ALA A 106 1.92 -17.90 16.90
CA ALA A 106 2.29 -19.13 17.60
C ALA A 106 1.05 -19.94 18.02
N ALA A 107 0.08 -19.28 18.66
CA ALA A 107 -1.17 -19.93 19.08
C ALA A 107 -2.03 -20.44 17.90
N ALA A 108 -2.03 -19.73 16.77
CA ALA A 108 -2.77 -20.13 15.57
C ALA A 108 -2.13 -21.36 14.89
N GLN A 109 -0.79 -21.43 14.85
CA GLN A 109 -0.08 -22.57 14.26
C GLN A 109 -0.37 -23.89 14.99
N GLU A 110 -0.53 -23.86 16.31
CA GLU A 110 -0.90 -25.06 17.10
C GLU A 110 -2.32 -25.57 16.80
N ARG A 111 -3.19 -24.71 16.24
CA ARG A 111 -4.62 -24.98 16.04
C ARG A 111 -5.00 -25.23 14.58
N ALA A 112 -4.06 -25.11 13.64
CA ALA A 112 -4.30 -25.33 12.21
C ALA A 112 -4.73 -26.79 11.95
N ARG A 113 -5.93 -27.00 11.40
CA ARG A 113 -6.55 -28.35 11.29
C ARG A 113 -7.06 -28.76 9.92
N VAL A 114 -6.98 -27.92 8.88
CA VAL A 114 -7.46 -28.32 7.54
C VAL A 114 -6.50 -27.83 6.45
N PRO A 115 -5.56 -28.69 6.02
CA PRO A 115 -4.78 -28.46 4.81
C PRO A 115 -5.70 -28.51 3.58
N VAL A 116 -5.50 -27.62 2.61
CA VAL A 116 -6.08 -27.83 1.28
C VAL A 116 -5.35 -28.96 0.58
N ASP A 117 -6.10 -29.95 0.09
CA ASP A 117 -5.58 -30.90 -0.89
C ASP A 117 -5.75 -30.26 -2.28
N VAL A 118 -4.68 -29.62 -2.76
CA VAL A 118 -4.64 -29.07 -4.12
C VAL A 118 -3.93 -30.08 -5.00
N GLU A 119 -4.67 -30.55 -6.01
CA GLU A 119 -4.12 -31.38 -7.07
C GLU A 119 -2.96 -30.61 -7.73
N PHE A 120 -1.78 -31.22 -7.76
CA PHE A 120 -0.56 -30.59 -8.26
C PHE A 120 -0.59 -30.56 -9.79
N VAL A 121 -1.37 -29.64 -10.35
CA VAL A 121 -1.21 -29.19 -11.72
C VAL A 121 -0.19 -28.05 -11.65
N GLY A 122 0.94 -28.16 -12.36
CA GLY A 122 2.07 -27.25 -12.22
C GLY A 122 1.68 -25.77 -12.24
N ALA A 123 2.43 -24.94 -11.50
CA ALA A 123 2.21 -23.49 -11.46
C ALA A 123 2.93 -22.79 -12.63
N PRO A 124 2.39 -21.68 -13.18
CA PRO A 124 3.09 -20.87 -14.19
C PRO A 124 4.42 -20.35 -13.64
N ALA A 125 5.37 -19.99 -14.51
CA ALA A 125 6.68 -19.50 -14.08
C ALA A 125 6.62 -18.12 -13.41
N ALA A 126 5.56 -17.35 -13.63
CA ALA A 126 5.31 -16.09 -12.95
C ALA A 126 3.79 -15.87 -12.82
N LYS A 127 3.38 -15.17 -11.77
CA LYS A 127 2.01 -14.77 -11.53
C LYS A 127 2.00 -13.44 -10.78
N ASP A 128 1.17 -12.50 -11.19
CA ASP A 128 0.96 -11.24 -10.48
C ASP A 128 -0.53 -10.86 -10.49
N TRP A 129 -1.19 -11.07 -9.36
CA TRP A 129 -2.61 -10.76 -9.22
C TRP A 129 -2.94 -9.26 -9.27
N ARG A 130 -1.94 -8.38 -9.19
CA ARG A 130 -2.12 -6.94 -9.38
C ARG A 130 -2.49 -6.62 -10.82
N GLU A 131 -1.84 -7.29 -11.77
CA GLU A 131 -2.08 -7.11 -13.22
C GLU A 131 -3.43 -7.69 -13.64
N GLU A 132 -3.96 -8.65 -12.87
CA GLU A 132 -5.23 -9.32 -13.11
C GLU A 132 -6.41 -8.69 -12.34
N GLY A 133 -6.18 -7.57 -11.64
CA GLY A 133 -7.25 -6.83 -10.97
C GLY A 133 -7.78 -7.44 -9.67
N ALA A 134 -7.09 -8.45 -9.11
CA ALA A 134 -7.52 -9.12 -7.87
C ALA A 134 -6.92 -8.50 -6.60
N VAL A 135 -6.31 -7.31 -6.69
CA VAL A 135 -5.61 -6.65 -5.58
C VAL A 135 -6.02 -5.19 -5.51
N THR A 136 -6.57 -4.76 -4.37
CA THR A 136 -6.92 -3.36 -4.09
C THR A 136 -5.68 -2.49 -3.89
N ALA A 137 -5.86 -1.17 -3.80
CA ALA A 137 -4.77 -0.24 -3.47
C ALA A 137 -4.10 -0.57 -2.12
N VAL A 138 -2.83 -0.19 -1.96
CA VAL A 138 -2.13 -0.29 -0.68
C VAL A 138 -2.79 0.65 0.34
N LYS A 139 -3.02 0.12 1.54
CA LYS A 139 -3.64 0.83 2.67
C LYS A 139 -2.60 1.14 3.76
N ASN A 140 -3.01 1.75 4.88
CA ASN A 140 -2.12 2.12 5.98
C ASN A 140 -2.73 1.78 7.35
N GLN A 141 -2.15 0.82 8.06
CA GLN A 141 -2.58 0.43 9.41
C GLN A 141 -2.22 1.48 10.48
N GLY A 142 -1.28 2.39 10.19
CA GLY A 142 -0.84 3.40 11.13
C GLY A 142 -0.29 2.82 12.45
N MET A 143 -0.71 3.39 13.57
CA MET A 143 -0.21 3.06 14.92
C MET A 143 -0.86 1.83 15.55
N CYS A 144 -1.66 1.08 14.79
CA CYS A 144 -2.40 -0.08 15.26
C CYS A 144 -1.80 -1.37 14.74
N GLY A 145 -1.65 -2.35 15.63
CA GLY A 145 -1.23 -3.70 15.32
C GLY A 145 -2.27 -4.55 14.61
N SER A 146 -2.92 -4.00 13.58
CA SER A 146 -4.02 -4.63 12.85
C SER A 146 -3.58 -5.27 11.54
N CYS A 147 -2.30 -5.56 11.35
CA CYS A 147 -1.79 -6.20 10.12
C CYS A 147 -2.51 -7.52 9.80
N TRP A 148 -2.91 -8.26 10.83
CA TRP A 148 -3.73 -9.46 10.72
C TRP A 148 -5.09 -9.20 10.04
N ALA A 149 -5.73 -8.06 10.32
CA ALA A 149 -6.98 -7.66 9.68
C ALA A 149 -6.75 -7.27 8.22
N PHE A 150 -5.72 -6.46 7.93
CA PHE A 150 -5.36 -6.09 6.54
C PHE A 150 -5.02 -7.30 5.68
N ALA A 151 -4.27 -8.27 6.22
CA ALA A 151 -3.93 -9.50 5.49
C ALA A 151 -5.15 -10.39 5.26
N ALA A 152 -6.07 -10.49 6.23
CA ALA A 152 -7.32 -11.24 6.08
C ALA A 152 -8.24 -10.58 5.04
N ILE A 153 -8.47 -9.27 5.17
CA ILE A 153 -9.32 -8.50 4.27
C ILE A 153 -8.78 -8.53 2.85
N GLY A 154 -7.50 -8.24 2.64
CA GLY A 154 -6.90 -8.29 1.30
C GLY A 154 -6.99 -9.66 0.62
N ASN A 155 -6.99 -10.75 1.40
CA ASN A 155 -7.25 -12.10 0.87
C ASN A 155 -8.71 -12.23 0.45
N ILE A 156 -9.67 -11.82 1.28
CA ILE A 156 -11.11 -11.89 0.96
C ILE A 156 -11.44 -11.04 -0.26
N GLU A 157 -10.90 -9.84 -0.39
CA GLU A 157 -11.06 -8.98 -1.57
C GLU A 157 -10.65 -9.73 -2.85
N GLY A 158 -9.49 -10.39 -2.82
CA GLY A 158 -9.01 -11.23 -3.92
C GLY A 158 -9.89 -12.45 -4.17
N GLN A 159 -10.20 -13.24 -3.15
CA GLN A 159 -11.06 -14.43 -3.29
C GLN A 159 -12.45 -14.08 -3.83
N TRP A 160 -13.02 -12.95 -3.39
CA TRP A 160 -14.32 -12.45 -3.84
C TRP A 160 -14.29 -12.05 -5.32
N PHE A 161 -13.23 -11.35 -5.74
CA PHE A 161 -13.02 -11.01 -7.14
C PHE A 161 -12.87 -12.27 -8.02
N LEU A 162 -12.04 -13.23 -7.59
CA LEU A 162 -11.87 -14.49 -8.32
C LEU A 162 -13.15 -15.34 -8.39
N ALA A 163 -14.09 -15.15 -7.48
CA ALA A 163 -15.42 -15.78 -7.55
C ALA A 163 -16.36 -15.13 -8.59
N GLY A 164 -15.88 -14.16 -9.37
CA GLY A 164 -16.63 -13.50 -10.44
C GLY A 164 -17.35 -12.21 -10.00
N ASN A 165 -17.03 -11.69 -8.82
CA ASN A 165 -17.61 -10.45 -8.32
C ASN A 165 -16.69 -9.24 -8.63
N PRO A 166 -17.21 -8.00 -8.56
CA PRO A 166 -16.38 -6.81 -8.63
C PRO A 166 -15.32 -6.77 -7.52
N LEU A 167 -14.17 -6.15 -7.79
CA LEU A 167 -13.16 -5.90 -6.77
C LEU A 167 -13.70 -4.85 -5.80
N THR A 168 -13.99 -5.27 -4.57
CA THR A 168 -14.61 -4.44 -3.53
C THR A 168 -13.59 -4.11 -2.46
N ASN A 169 -13.49 -2.84 -2.05
CA ASN A 169 -12.74 -2.48 -0.83
C ASN A 169 -13.55 -2.91 0.40
N LEU A 170 -12.96 -3.76 1.23
CA LEU A 170 -13.60 -4.33 2.42
C LEU A 170 -12.99 -3.74 3.70
N SER A 171 -13.74 -3.82 4.79
CA SER A 171 -13.45 -3.12 6.05
C SER A 171 -12.51 -3.91 6.96
N GLU A 172 -11.31 -3.37 7.19
CA GLU A 172 -10.47 -3.83 8.30
C GLU A 172 -11.04 -3.43 9.66
N GLN A 173 -11.76 -2.31 9.74
CA GLN A 173 -12.31 -1.80 11.00
C GLN A 173 -13.31 -2.77 11.61
N MET A 174 -14.11 -3.44 10.79
CA MET A 174 -15.01 -4.51 11.22
C MET A 174 -14.25 -5.54 12.07
N LEU A 175 -13.14 -6.06 11.56
CA LEU A 175 -12.34 -7.03 12.30
C LEU A 175 -11.72 -6.42 13.55
N VAL A 176 -11.12 -5.24 13.44
CA VAL A 176 -10.44 -4.61 14.58
C VAL A 176 -11.38 -4.30 15.75
N SER A 177 -12.63 -3.94 15.45
CA SER A 177 -13.62 -3.53 16.45
C SER A 177 -14.53 -4.68 16.92
N CYS A 178 -14.86 -5.63 16.05
CA CYS A 178 -15.90 -6.64 16.33
C CYS A 178 -15.37 -8.05 16.58
N ASP A 179 -14.18 -8.41 16.06
CA ASP A 179 -13.58 -9.71 16.34
C ASP A 179 -13.05 -9.77 17.78
N ASN A 180 -13.84 -10.40 18.64
CA ASN A 180 -13.56 -10.61 20.06
C ASN A 180 -12.60 -11.79 20.33
N THR A 181 -12.18 -12.52 19.28
CA THR A 181 -11.24 -13.65 19.38
C THR A 181 -9.80 -13.23 19.08
N ASN A 182 -9.62 -12.12 18.35
CA ASN A 182 -8.38 -11.38 18.23
C ASN A 182 -8.34 -10.21 19.22
N SER A 183 -7.26 -9.41 19.20
CA SER A 183 -7.02 -8.36 20.19
C SER A 183 -7.00 -6.95 19.59
N GLY A 184 -7.76 -6.71 18.52
CA GLY A 184 -7.85 -5.40 17.87
C GLY A 184 -6.45 -4.87 17.49
N CYS A 185 -6.08 -3.72 18.04
CA CYS A 185 -4.74 -3.14 17.85
C CYS A 185 -3.61 -3.85 18.62
N GLY A 186 -3.93 -4.75 19.55
CA GLY A 186 -2.94 -5.57 20.27
C GLY A 186 -2.37 -6.73 19.45
N GLY A 187 -2.93 -7.01 18.28
CA GLY A 187 -2.51 -8.10 17.40
C GLY A 187 -3.59 -9.13 17.15
N GLY A 188 -3.28 -10.08 16.27
CA GLY A 188 -4.22 -11.12 15.87
C GLY A 188 -3.65 -12.03 14.79
N SER A 189 -4.50 -12.91 14.27
CA SER A 189 -4.16 -13.86 13.20
C SER A 189 -5.24 -13.85 12.10
N PRO A 190 -4.85 -13.80 10.81
CA PRO A 190 -5.81 -13.89 9.69
C PRO A 190 -6.65 -15.16 9.74
N LEU A 191 -6.05 -16.30 10.13
CA LEU A 191 -6.76 -17.57 10.25
C LEU A 191 -7.88 -17.52 11.29
N VAL A 192 -7.62 -16.84 12.42
CA VAL A 192 -8.60 -16.65 13.49
C VAL A 192 -9.68 -15.68 13.04
N ALA A 193 -9.31 -14.62 12.31
CA ALA A 193 -10.26 -13.67 11.75
C ALA A 193 -11.24 -14.33 10.76
N PHE A 194 -10.75 -15.19 9.86
CA PHE A 194 -11.64 -15.93 8.96
C PHE A 194 -12.60 -16.84 9.72
N LYS A 195 -12.12 -17.49 10.78
CA LYS A 195 -12.97 -18.30 11.66
C LYS A 195 -14.06 -17.46 12.30
N TRP A 196 -13.72 -16.31 12.87
CA TRP A 196 -14.67 -15.39 13.48
C TRP A 196 -15.71 -14.91 12.45
N ILE A 197 -15.29 -14.49 11.26
CA ILE A 197 -16.22 -14.07 10.20
C ILE A 197 -17.24 -15.16 9.89
N VAL A 198 -16.79 -16.40 9.66
CA VAL A 198 -17.67 -17.52 9.32
C VAL A 198 -18.60 -17.90 10.47
N GLN A 199 -18.09 -17.95 11.70
CA GLN A 199 -18.81 -18.54 12.84
C GLN A 199 -19.65 -17.52 13.62
N GLU A 200 -19.19 -16.28 13.72
CA GLU A 200 -19.75 -15.25 14.59
C GLU A 200 -20.31 -14.06 13.83
N ASN A 201 -19.93 -13.87 12.56
CA ASN A 201 -20.45 -12.80 11.69
C ASN A 201 -21.20 -13.33 10.45
N ASN A 202 -21.70 -14.57 10.50
CA ASN A 202 -22.50 -15.19 9.42
C ASN A 202 -21.82 -15.21 8.04
N GLY A 203 -20.48 -15.22 8.01
CA GLY A 203 -19.70 -15.14 6.78
C GLY A 203 -19.60 -13.74 6.17
N ALA A 204 -20.32 -12.75 6.71
CA ALA A 204 -20.44 -11.42 6.14
C ALA A 204 -19.19 -10.55 6.40
N VAL A 205 -18.82 -9.75 5.41
CA VAL A 205 -17.72 -8.78 5.50
C VAL A 205 -18.22 -7.44 4.98
N TYR A 206 -18.10 -6.39 5.80
CA TYR A 206 -18.57 -5.06 5.43
C TYR A 206 -17.64 -4.37 4.44
N THR A 207 -18.20 -3.46 3.63
CA THR A 207 -17.42 -2.57 2.76
C THR A 207 -16.66 -1.53 3.58
N GLU A 208 -15.47 -1.14 3.11
CA GLU A 208 -14.68 -0.06 3.72
C GLU A 208 -15.47 1.26 3.75
N GLU A 209 -16.26 1.54 2.72
CA GLU A 209 -17.10 2.74 2.65
C GLU A 209 -18.12 2.79 3.80
N SER A 210 -18.76 1.66 4.11
CA SER A 210 -19.78 1.61 5.16
C SER A 210 -19.22 1.48 6.57
N TYR A 211 -17.96 1.03 6.72
CA TYR A 211 -17.28 0.94 8.01
C TYR A 211 -15.78 1.31 7.87
N PRO A 212 -15.46 2.61 7.81
CA PRO A 212 -14.11 3.08 7.51
C PRO A 212 -13.08 2.79 8.60
N TYR A 213 -11.81 2.67 8.19
CA TYR A 213 -10.69 2.47 9.10
C TYR A 213 -10.35 3.72 9.92
N HIS A 214 -10.59 3.63 11.23
CA HIS A 214 -10.32 4.66 12.24
C HIS A 214 -9.21 4.27 13.22
N SER A 215 -8.84 2.99 13.25
CA SER A 215 -7.82 2.48 14.16
C SER A 215 -6.39 2.93 13.82
N CYS A 216 -6.16 3.67 12.73
CA CYS A 216 -4.84 4.17 12.33
C CYS A 216 -4.12 5.02 13.39
N ILE A 217 -4.84 5.57 14.37
CA ILE A 217 -4.30 6.32 15.51
C ILE A 217 -4.02 5.45 16.75
N GLY A 218 -4.09 4.12 16.62
CA GLY A 218 -3.79 3.18 17.70
C GLY A 218 -4.94 2.92 18.67
N ILE A 219 -6.18 3.24 18.29
CA ILE A 219 -7.39 2.96 19.08
C ILE A 219 -8.19 1.82 18.48
N SER A 220 -8.93 1.07 19.30
CA SER A 220 -9.95 0.11 18.83
C SER A 220 -11.32 0.63 19.25
N PRO A 221 -12.03 1.38 18.38
CA PRO A 221 -13.38 1.84 18.67
C PRO A 221 -14.32 0.66 18.95
N PRO A 222 -15.42 0.87 19.71
CA PRO A 222 -16.41 -0.18 19.92
C PRO A 222 -16.98 -0.73 18.61
N CYS A 223 -17.33 -2.02 18.61
CA CYS A 223 -18.04 -2.64 17.49
C CYS A 223 -19.40 -1.98 17.25
N THR A 224 -19.68 -1.67 15.98
CA THR A 224 -21.02 -1.34 15.49
C THR A 224 -21.46 -2.42 14.50
N THR A 225 -22.64 -2.99 14.70
CA THR A 225 -23.16 -4.11 13.86
C THR A 225 -24.31 -3.70 12.95
N SER A 226 -24.82 -2.47 13.08
CA SER A 226 -25.94 -1.96 12.29
C SER A 226 -25.50 -0.83 11.37
N GLY A 227 -26.20 -0.69 10.23
CA GLY A 227 -25.94 0.38 9.27
C GLY A 227 -24.75 0.15 8.33
N HIS A 228 -24.21 -1.07 8.27
CA HIS A 228 -23.10 -1.42 7.38
C HIS A 228 -23.59 -2.22 6.16
N THR A 229 -22.92 -2.04 5.03
CA THR A 229 -23.21 -2.74 3.77
C THR A 229 -22.29 -3.94 3.65
N VAL A 230 -22.86 -5.13 3.49
CA VAL A 230 -22.10 -6.36 3.21
C VAL A 230 -21.51 -6.27 1.80
N GLY A 231 -20.18 -6.32 1.71
CA GLY A 231 -19.43 -6.24 0.46
C GLY A 231 -18.94 -7.59 -0.07
N ALA A 232 -18.82 -8.59 0.81
CA ALA A 232 -18.44 -9.96 0.47
C ALA A 232 -18.96 -10.95 1.51
N THR A 233 -19.05 -12.22 1.12
CA THR A 233 -19.38 -13.33 2.02
C THR A 233 -18.40 -14.48 1.83
N ILE A 234 -17.92 -15.04 2.93
CA ILE A 234 -17.08 -16.25 2.95
C ILE A 234 -17.80 -17.38 3.66
N THR A 235 -17.62 -18.61 3.18
CA THR A 235 -18.25 -19.83 3.72
C THR A 235 -17.28 -20.71 4.50
N GLY A 236 -15.97 -20.43 4.40
CA GLY A 236 -14.95 -21.22 5.05
C GLY A 236 -13.58 -20.59 4.95
N TYR A 237 -12.59 -21.33 5.43
CA TYR A 237 -11.19 -20.95 5.39
C TYR A 237 -10.33 -22.20 5.44
N VAL A 238 -9.10 -22.06 4.95
CA VAL A 238 -8.17 -23.17 4.78
C VAL A 238 -6.75 -22.76 5.11
N THR A 239 -5.94 -23.74 5.51
CA THR A 239 -4.49 -23.57 5.68
C THR A 239 -3.76 -24.23 4.52
N ILE A 240 -2.68 -23.59 4.07
CA ILE A 240 -1.87 -24.12 2.98
C ILE A 240 -0.66 -24.87 3.56
N PRO A 241 -0.30 -26.04 3.01
CA PRO A 241 0.90 -26.76 3.45
C PRO A 241 2.15 -25.88 3.41
N ARG A 242 3.08 -26.12 4.34
CA ARG A 242 4.33 -25.36 4.54
C ARG A 242 5.40 -25.67 3.49
N ASP A 243 5.01 -25.56 2.23
CA ASP A 243 5.81 -25.88 1.05
C ASP A 243 5.64 -24.76 0.03
N GLU A 244 6.74 -24.09 -0.33
CA GLU A 244 6.71 -22.93 -1.21
C GLU A 244 6.24 -23.25 -2.63
N LYS A 245 6.43 -24.48 -3.13
CA LYS A 245 5.92 -24.90 -4.44
C LYS A 245 4.41 -25.08 -4.39
N ARG A 246 3.90 -25.69 -3.31
CA ARG A 246 2.46 -25.80 -3.09
C ARG A 246 1.83 -24.44 -2.90
N ILE A 247 2.44 -23.54 -2.12
CA ILE A 247 1.97 -22.16 -1.96
C ILE A 247 1.90 -21.45 -3.32
N ALA A 248 2.92 -21.60 -4.18
CA ALA A 248 2.91 -21.00 -5.52
C ALA A 248 1.78 -21.54 -6.39
N ALA A 249 1.54 -22.86 -6.36
CA ALA A 249 0.46 -23.50 -7.11
C ALA A 249 -0.92 -23.03 -6.61
N VAL A 250 -1.12 -22.99 -5.29
CA VAL A 250 -2.37 -22.47 -4.71
C VAL A 250 -2.56 -21.00 -5.07
N LEU A 251 -1.54 -20.16 -4.89
CA LEU A 251 -1.61 -18.73 -5.23
C LEU A 251 -1.98 -18.55 -6.70
N ALA A 252 -1.38 -19.32 -7.61
CA ALA A 252 -1.63 -19.19 -9.04
C ALA A 252 -3.06 -19.53 -9.45
N VAL A 253 -3.68 -20.51 -8.79
CA VAL A 253 -5.02 -21.01 -9.13
C VAL A 253 -6.13 -20.36 -8.30
N LYS A 254 -5.83 -20.02 -7.05
CA LYS A 254 -6.83 -19.59 -6.07
C LYS A 254 -6.76 -18.11 -5.72
N GLY A 255 -5.79 -17.34 -6.20
CA GLY A 255 -5.73 -15.92 -5.88
C GLY A 255 -4.78 -15.59 -4.73
N PRO A 256 -4.73 -14.30 -4.33
CA PRO A 256 -3.89 -13.81 -3.23
C PRO A 256 -4.09 -14.58 -1.91
N LEU A 257 -3.03 -14.79 -1.13
CA LEU A 257 -3.04 -15.56 0.12
C LEU A 257 -2.58 -14.71 1.31
N SER A 258 -3.22 -14.84 2.48
CA SER A 258 -2.70 -14.24 3.71
C SER A 258 -1.49 -15.05 4.18
N VAL A 259 -0.38 -14.37 4.48
CA VAL A 259 0.84 -14.99 4.99
C VAL A 259 1.35 -14.27 6.23
N ALA A 260 1.83 -15.03 7.20
CA ALA A 260 2.61 -14.51 8.30
C ALA A 260 4.11 -14.53 7.95
N VAL A 261 4.84 -13.51 8.37
CA VAL A 261 6.28 -13.36 8.15
C VAL A 261 6.98 -12.83 9.40
N ASP A 262 8.30 -12.99 9.45
CA ASP A 262 9.20 -12.22 10.31
C ASP A 262 9.62 -10.94 9.56
N ALA A 263 9.03 -9.81 9.94
CA ALA A 263 9.26 -8.53 9.28
C ALA A 263 10.40 -7.73 9.93
N SER A 264 11.17 -8.29 10.87
CA SER A 264 12.21 -7.59 11.62
C SER A 264 13.26 -6.87 10.75
N SER A 265 13.46 -7.32 9.50
CA SER A 265 14.41 -6.74 8.54
C SER A 265 13.80 -5.70 7.59
N TRP A 266 12.51 -5.43 7.68
CA TRP A 266 11.75 -4.74 6.63
C TRP A 266 11.71 -3.22 6.82
N MET A 267 11.89 -2.73 8.05
CA MET A 267 11.76 -1.32 8.39
C MET A 267 12.57 -0.38 7.45
N PRO A 268 13.84 -0.66 7.10
CA PRO A 268 14.61 0.19 6.19
C PRO A 268 14.53 -0.21 4.71
N TYR A 269 13.73 -1.20 4.32
CA TYR A 269 13.63 -1.66 2.93
C TYR A 269 13.05 -0.58 2.00
N THR A 270 13.66 -0.40 0.83
CA THR A 270 13.19 0.54 -0.20
C THR A 270 12.96 -0.09 -1.57
N GLY A 271 13.52 -1.27 -1.86
CA GLY A 271 13.33 -1.90 -3.16
C GLY A 271 14.19 -3.14 -3.40
N GLY A 272 13.99 -3.80 -4.53
CA GLY A 272 14.73 -5.00 -4.94
C GLY A 272 14.25 -6.29 -4.28
N VAL A 273 15.06 -7.35 -4.31
CA VAL A 273 14.73 -8.67 -3.78
C VAL A 273 15.50 -8.94 -2.49
N LEU A 274 14.79 -9.04 -1.37
CA LEU A 274 15.36 -9.36 -0.06
C LEU A 274 15.79 -10.84 -0.01
N THR A 275 17.08 -11.10 0.10
CA THR A 275 17.67 -12.46 0.07
C THR A 275 18.19 -12.97 1.42
N ASN A 276 18.27 -12.09 2.41
CA ASN A 276 18.76 -12.38 3.75
C ASN A 276 17.89 -11.68 4.78
N CYS A 277 16.79 -12.35 5.12
CA CYS A 277 15.82 -11.90 6.10
C CYS A 277 16.07 -12.57 7.46
N VAL A 278 15.93 -11.79 8.54
CA VAL A 278 15.75 -12.37 9.88
C VAL A 278 14.55 -13.30 9.83
N SER A 279 14.75 -14.56 10.24
CA SER A 279 13.76 -15.63 10.13
C SER A 279 13.70 -16.40 11.45
N LYS A 280 13.34 -15.71 12.54
CA LYS A 280 13.33 -16.25 13.90
C LYS A 280 11.91 -16.45 14.43
N LYS A 281 11.02 -15.50 14.21
CA LYS A 281 9.67 -15.52 14.76
C LYS A 281 8.71 -14.74 13.87
N LEU A 282 7.58 -15.35 13.53
CA LEU A 282 6.48 -14.66 12.87
C LEU A 282 5.99 -13.51 13.76
N ASP A 283 5.92 -12.29 13.22
CA ASP A 283 5.52 -11.10 13.95
C ASP A 283 4.60 -10.15 13.16
N HIS A 284 4.45 -10.39 11.85
CA HIS A 284 3.66 -9.56 10.94
C HIS A 284 2.83 -10.41 9.98
N ALA A 285 1.65 -9.92 9.56
CA ALA A 285 0.81 -10.54 8.55
C ALA A 285 0.67 -9.63 7.33
N VAL A 286 0.77 -10.24 6.15
CA VAL A 286 0.79 -9.56 4.85
C VAL A 286 0.03 -10.38 3.81
N LEU A 287 -0.16 -9.81 2.62
CA LEU A 287 -0.85 -10.47 1.53
C LEU A 287 0.16 -10.86 0.44
N LEU A 288 0.29 -12.16 0.18
CA LEU A 288 1.06 -12.70 -0.94
C LEU A 288 0.22 -12.56 -2.21
N VAL A 289 0.71 -11.82 -3.20
CA VAL A 289 -0.05 -11.46 -4.41
C VAL A 289 0.58 -11.98 -5.70
N GLY A 290 1.80 -12.49 -5.66
CA GLY A 290 2.46 -13.01 -6.84
C GLY A 290 3.83 -13.62 -6.59
N TYR A 291 4.46 -14.07 -7.66
CA TYR A 291 5.86 -14.50 -7.71
C TYR A 291 6.41 -14.45 -9.13
N ASN A 292 7.73 -14.55 -9.25
CA ASN A 292 8.41 -14.72 -10.52
C ASN A 292 9.60 -15.68 -10.35
N ASP A 293 9.49 -16.88 -10.92
CA ASP A 293 10.55 -17.90 -10.97
C ASP A 293 11.51 -17.71 -12.15
N SER A 294 11.17 -16.84 -13.11
CA SER A 294 12.01 -16.54 -14.29
C SER A 294 13.01 -15.42 -14.05
N ALA A 295 12.94 -14.74 -12.91
CA ALA A 295 13.88 -13.69 -12.53
C ALA A 295 15.24 -14.27 -12.13
N THR A 296 16.32 -13.49 -12.29
CA THR A 296 17.68 -13.88 -11.86
C THR A 296 17.72 -14.30 -10.40
N VAL A 297 16.96 -13.61 -9.55
CA VAL A 297 16.68 -14.03 -8.18
C VAL A 297 15.17 -14.26 -8.09
N PRO A 298 14.69 -15.51 -8.07
CA PRO A 298 13.28 -15.81 -7.91
C PRO A 298 12.71 -15.15 -6.67
N TYR A 299 11.51 -14.57 -6.77
CA TYR A 299 10.93 -13.80 -5.67
C TYR A 299 9.42 -14.00 -5.53
N TRP A 300 8.95 -13.78 -4.30
CA TRP A 300 7.55 -13.52 -3.96
C TRP A 300 7.24 -12.03 -4.09
N ILE A 301 6.00 -11.68 -4.44
CA ILE A 301 5.48 -10.31 -4.44
C ILE A 301 4.49 -10.20 -3.28
N ILE A 302 4.75 -9.29 -2.35
CA ILE A 302 3.98 -9.17 -1.11
C ILE A 302 3.47 -7.74 -0.97
N LYS A 303 2.16 -7.60 -0.78
CA LYS A 303 1.50 -6.35 -0.41
C LYS A 303 1.58 -6.15 1.10
N ASN A 304 2.08 -4.98 1.52
CA ASN A 304 2.13 -4.58 2.92
C ASN A 304 1.01 -3.58 3.26
N SER A 305 0.84 -3.29 4.54
CA SER A 305 -0.17 -2.38 5.10
C SER A 305 0.45 -1.09 5.66
N TRP A 306 1.60 -0.68 5.12
CA TRP A 306 2.46 0.38 5.65
C TRP A 306 2.58 1.57 4.70
N THR A 307 1.46 2.00 4.10
CA THR A 307 1.41 3.08 3.09
C THR A 307 2.22 2.78 1.82
N THR A 308 1.92 3.50 0.74
CA THR A 308 2.68 3.45 -0.52
C THR A 308 4.06 4.09 -0.40
N GLN A 309 4.31 4.88 0.65
CA GLN A 309 5.61 5.54 0.86
C GLN A 309 6.71 4.59 1.38
N TRP A 310 6.37 3.34 1.71
CA TRP A 310 7.32 2.32 2.14
C TRP A 310 7.54 1.28 1.04
N GLY A 311 8.77 0.79 0.90
CA GLY A 311 9.12 -0.24 -0.07
C GLY A 311 8.87 0.18 -1.52
N GLU A 312 8.44 -0.77 -2.34
CA GLU A 312 8.12 -0.58 -3.76
C GLU A 312 6.63 -0.23 -3.90
N ASP A 313 6.29 1.04 -3.67
CA ASP A 313 4.90 1.53 -3.65
C ASP A 313 4.00 0.75 -2.68
N GLY A 314 4.54 0.36 -1.51
CA GLY A 314 3.86 -0.43 -0.49
C GLY A 314 4.04 -1.94 -0.62
N TYR A 315 4.83 -2.39 -1.60
CA TYR A 315 5.16 -3.79 -1.81
C TYR A 315 6.60 -4.11 -1.42
N ILE A 316 6.87 -5.40 -1.22
CA ILE A 316 8.21 -5.94 -1.06
C ILE A 316 8.35 -7.21 -1.88
N ARG A 317 9.56 -7.42 -2.40
CA ARG A 317 9.95 -8.71 -2.97
C ARG A 317 10.93 -9.40 -2.04
N ILE A 318 10.63 -10.66 -1.71
CA ILE A 318 11.51 -11.52 -0.91
C ILE A 318 11.87 -12.74 -1.72
N ALA A 319 13.09 -13.25 -1.56
CA ALA A 319 13.56 -14.39 -2.34
C ALA A 319 12.69 -15.63 -2.09
N LYS A 320 12.33 -16.32 -3.17
CA LYS A 320 11.50 -17.52 -3.17
C LYS A 320 12.37 -18.78 -3.18
N GLY A 321 11.96 -19.80 -2.43
CA GLY A 321 12.59 -21.13 -2.40
C GLY A 321 13.54 -21.37 -1.23
N SER A 322 13.71 -20.40 -0.33
CA SER A 322 14.58 -20.54 0.85
C SER A 322 13.89 -20.14 2.17
N ASN A 323 12.55 -20.14 2.19
CA ASN A 323 11.73 -19.74 3.32
C ASN A 323 12.14 -18.40 3.96
N GLN A 324 12.48 -17.40 3.13
CA GLN A 324 12.85 -16.07 3.62
C GLN A 324 11.74 -15.53 4.51
N CYS A 325 12.13 -14.95 5.65
CA CYS A 325 11.21 -14.36 6.62
C CYS A 325 10.16 -15.36 7.15
N LEU A 326 10.40 -16.67 7.06
CA LEU A 326 9.43 -17.71 7.43
C LEU A 326 8.11 -17.67 6.63
N VAL A 327 8.13 -17.16 5.39
CA VAL A 327 6.93 -16.89 4.57
C VAL A 327 5.99 -18.10 4.40
N LYS A 328 6.52 -19.34 4.47
CA LYS A 328 5.71 -20.55 4.28
C LYS A 328 5.04 -21.07 5.58
N GLU A 329 5.36 -20.49 6.73
CA GLU A 329 5.00 -21.08 8.03
C GLU A 329 3.56 -20.78 8.47
N GLY A 330 2.94 -19.71 7.94
CA GLY A 330 1.61 -19.26 8.35
C GLY A 330 0.77 -18.79 7.17
N VAL A 331 0.42 -19.70 6.26
CA VAL A 331 -0.33 -19.39 5.03
C VAL A 331 -1.77 -19.86 5.13
N SER A 332 -2.72 -18.98 4.84
CA SER A 332 -4.15 -19.26 4.88
C SER A 332 -4.93 -18.49 3.82
N SER A 333 -6.13 -18.99 3.49
CA SER A 333 -7.07 -18.31 2.61
C SER A 333 -8.50 -18.49 3.09
N ALA A 334 -9.34 -17.50 2.88
CA ALA A 334 -10.79 -17.64 2.91
C ALA A 334 -11.29 -18.48 1.72
N VAL A 335 -12.51 -19.00 1.87
CA VAL A 335 -13.26 -19.70 0.83
C VAL A 335 -14.57 -18.95 0.61
N VAL A 336 -14.82 -18.51 -0.62
CA VAL A 336 -16.09 -17.89 -1.04
C VAL A 336 -17.02 -19.00 -1.56
N GLY A 337 -18.27 -19.02 -1.11
CA GLY A 337 -19.28 -20.00 -1.54
C GLY A 337 -20.14 -19.49 -2.71
N GLY A 338 -20.60 -20.42 -3.57
CA GLY A 338 -21.35 -20.16 -4.80
C GLY A 338 -20.86 -21.08 -5.93
N PRO A 339 -21.59 -21.31 -7.04
CA PRO A 339 -21.11 -22.19 -8.11
C PRO A 339 -19.81 -21.60 -8.67
N GLY A 340 -18.70 -22.25 -8.33
CA GLY A 340 -17.42 -21.95 -8.94
C GLY A 340 -17.55 -22.18 -10.43
N ALA A 341 -17.49 -21.11 -11.21
CA ALA A 341 -17.12 -21.25 -12.60
C ALA A 341 -15.69 -21.79 -12.59
N THR A 342 -15.56 -23.08 -12.90
CA THR A 342 -14.30 -23.63 -13.38
C THR A 342 -13.89 -22.75 -14.57
N PRO A 343 -12.66 -22.22 -14.65
CA PRO A 343 -12.20 -21.64 -15.90
C PRO A 343 -12.04 -22.79 -16.89
N GLU A 344 -13.10 -23.05 -17.67
CA GLU A 344 -12.97 -23.81 -18.89
C GLU A 344 -12.10 -23.00 -19.86
N PRO A 345 -11.25 -23.62 -20.70
CA PRO A 345 -10.33 -22.89 -21.54
C PRO A 345 -11.12 -22.10 -22.57
N THR A 346 -11.26 -20.78 -22.36
CA THR A 346 -11.82 -19.93 -23.39
C THR A 346 -10.79 -19.83 -24.51
N THR A 347 -10.97 -20.68 -25.52
CA THR A 347 -10.60 -20.35 -26.90
C THR A 347 -11.24 -19.00 -27.22
N THR A 348 -10.50 -17.91 -27.04
CA THR A 348 -10.96 -16.60 -27.49
C THR A 348 -10.72 -16.52 -28.98
N THR A 349 -11.72 -16.99 -29.71
CA THR A 349 -12.03 -16.51 -31.04
C THR A 349 -11.97 -14.99 -31.05
N THR A 350 -11.19 -14.47 -31.98
CA THR A 350 -11.18 -13.08 -32.41
C THR A 350 -12.58 -12.49 -32.57
N THR A 351 -12.68 -11.21 -32.20
CA THR A 351 -13.60 -10.17 -32.68
C THR A 351 -14.80 -9.82 -31.79
N SER A 352 -14.68 -8.71 -31.05
CA SER A 352 -15.67 -7.64 -31.10
C SER A 352 -14.94 -6.28 -31.07
N ALA A 353 -15.29 -5.41 -32.01
CA ALA A 353 -14.65 -4.12 -32.25
C ALA A 353 -14.85 -3.13 -31.07
N PRO A 354 -13.95 -2.16 -30.87
CA PRO A 354 -14.15 -1.10 -29.89
C PRO A 354 -15.35 -0.23 -30.31
N GLY A 355 -16.29 0.01 -29.38
CA GLY A 355 -17.35 0.99 -29.57
C GLY A 355 -16.78 2.39 -29.83
N PRO A 356 -17.56 3.30 -30.44
CA PRO A 356 -17.06 4.59 -30.91
C PRO A 356 -16.42 5.39 -29.75
N SER A 357 -15.22 5.90 -30.00
CA SER A 357 -14.52 6.82 -29.10
C SER A 357 -15.42 8.03 -28.80
N PRO A 358 -15.47 8.52 -27.55
CA PRO A 358 -16.26 9.70 -27.21
C PRO A 358 -15.83 10.89 -28.08
N SER A 359 -16.74 11.81 -28.41
CA SER A 359 -16.40 13.00 -29.21
C SER A 359 -16.07 14.24 -28.36
N TYR A 360 -16.42 14.21 -27.07
CA TYR A 360 -16.14 15.28 -26.10
C TYR A 360 -16.07 14.74 -24.66
N PHE A 361 -15.55 15.55 -23.74
CA PHE A 361 -15.56 15.31 -22.29
C PHE A 361 -16.04 16.57 -21.55
N VAL A 362 -16.49 16.40 -20.31
CA VAL A 362 -16.90 17.52 -19.45
C VAL A 362 -15.92 17.65 -18.30
N GLN A 363 -15.40 18.86 -18.07
CA GLN A 363 -14.60 19.21 -16.91
C GLN A 363 -15.46 20.05 -15.97
N MET A 364 -15.63 19.60 -14.73
CA MET A 364 -16.31 20.31 -13.66
C MET A 364 -15.26 20.85 -12.69
N SER A 365 -15.21 22.17 -12.49
CA SER A 365 -14.30 22.81 -11.55
C SER A 365 -15.09 23.41 -10.39
N CYS A 366 -14.75 23.08 -9.14
CA CYS A 366 -15.45 23.50 -7.94
C CYS A 366 -14.53 24.32 -7.02
N THR A 367 -15.13 25.17 -6.18
CA THR A 367 -14.37 26.05 -5.26
C THR A 367 -13.95 25.35 -3.97
N ASP A 368 -14.65 24.30 -3.55
CA ASP A 368 -14.28 23.45 -2.43
C ASP A 368 -13.45 22.24 -2.87
N VAL A 369 -12.89 21.50 -1.90
CA VAL A 369 -11.97 20.37 -2.14
C VAL A 369 -12.67 19.01 -2.27
N ALA A 370 -14.00 18.97 -2.18
CA ALA A 370 -14.82 17.76 -2.28
C ALA A 370 -15.74 17.74 -3.51
N CYS A 371 -15.56 18.68 -4.46
CA CYS A 371 -16.38 18.82 -5.66
C CYS A 371 -17.88 18.95 -5.36
N ILE A 372 -18.24 19.92 -4.50
CA ILE A 372 -19.61 20.07 -3.98
C ILE A 372 -20.17 21.48 -4.17
N VAL A 373 -19.34 22.51 -4.03
CA VAL A 373 -19.71 23.90 -3.85
C VAL A 373 -19.08 24.76 -4.94
N GLY A 374 -19.90 25.61 -5.58
CA GLY A 374 -19.45 26.57 -6.59
C GLY A 374 -18.84 25.90 -7.82
N CYS A 375 -19.49 24.86 -8.33
CA CYS A 375 -19.02 24.09 -9.48
C CYS A 375 -19.46 24.69 -10.82
N GLU A 376 -18.53 24.81 -11.76
CA GLU A 376 -18.79 25.21 -13.15
C GLU A 376 -18.32 24.13 -14.13
N ASN A 377 -19.12 23.86 -15.15
CA ASN A 377 -18.87 22.82 -16.14
C ASN A 377 -18.45 23.41 -17.48
N VAL A 378 -17.39 22.86 -18.07
CA VAL A 378 -16.95 23.19 -19.43
C VAL A 378 -16.92 21.91 -20.25
N THR A 379 -17.50 21.95 -21.46
CA THR A 379 -17.47 20.82 -22.40
C THR A 379 -16.37 21.04 -23.42
N LEU A 380 -15.48 20.07 -23.59
CA LEU A 380 -14.28 20.17 -24.42
C LEU A 380 -14.19 18.99 -25.40
N PRO A 381 -13.73 19.21 -26.65
CA PRO A 381 -13.55 18.13 -27.61
C PRO A 381 -12.41 17.21 -27.19
N THR A 382 -12.54 15.92 -27.46
CA THR A 382 -11.46 14.97 -27.18
C THR A 382 -10.58 14.73 -28.41
N GLY A 383 -9.29 14.49 -28.21
CA GLY A 383 -8.32 14.23 -29.27
C GLY A 383 -7.96 15.45 -30.12
N GLN A 384 -8.42 16.65 -29.75
CA GLN A 384 -8.07 17.91 -30.43
C GLN A 384 -7.08 18.72 -29.61
N CYS A 385 -6.31 19.56 -30.29
CA CYS A 385 -5.37 20.48 -29.65
C CYS A 385 -6.12 21.67 -29.02
N LEU A 386 -5.97 21.82 -27.70
CA LEU A 386 -6.59 22.88 -26.90
C LEU A 386 -5.52 23.86 -26.43
N LEU A 387 -5.79 25.16 -26.54
CA LEU A 387 -4.91 26.19 -25.96
C LEU A 387 -5.26 26.35 -24.47
N THR A 388 -4.26 26.24 -23.60
CA THR A 388 -4.42 26.42 -22.16
C THR A 388 -4.37 27.90 -21.79
N THR A 389 -4.94 28.25 -20.63
CA THR A 389 -4.90 29.62 -20.09
C THR A 389 -3.49 30.10 -19.74
N SER A 390 -2.53 29.18 -19.61
CA SER A 390 -1.10 29.47 -19.39
C SER A 390 -0.32 29.75 -20.68
N GLY A 391 -0.96 29.71 -21.85
CA GLY A 391 -0.31 29.92 -23.15
C GLY A 391 0.39 28.67 -23.72
N ALA A 392 0.22 27.52 -23.08
CA ALA A 392 0.64 26.22 -23.61
C ALA A 392 -0.50 25.58 -24.43
N SER A 393 -0.26 24.41 -25.01
CA SER A 393 -1.32 23.62 -25.66
C SER A 393 -1.36 22.20 -25.14
N ALA A 394 -2.54 21.56 -25.18
CA ALA A 394 -2.73 20.20 -24.70
C ALA A 394 -3.67 19.41 -25.60
N ILE A 395 -3.40 18.11 -25.77
CA ILE A 395 -4.34 17.16 -26.38
C ILE A 395 -4.91 16.31 -25.26
N VAL A 396 -6.24 16.27 -25.16
CA VAL A 396 -6.92 15.52 -24.10
C VAL A 396 -7.74 14.39 -24.71
N THR A 397 -7.39 13.15 -24.38
CA THR A 397 -8.05 11.95 -24.89
C THR A 397 -8.83 11.25 -23.78
N CYS A 398 -10.13 11.09 -23.97
CA CYS A 398 -11.03 10.50 -22.99
C CYS A 398 -11.19 9.00 -23.26
N GLY A 399 -10.68 8.16 -22.33
CA GLY A 399 -10.80 6.71 -22.36
C GLY A 399 -12.05 6.20 -21.63
N ALA A 400 -12.10 4.90 -21.34
CA ALA A 400 -13.23 4.29 -20.64
C ALA A 400 -13.32 4.70 -19.16
N GLU A 401 -12.18 4.77 -18.47
CA GLU A 401 -12.09 5.02 -17.03
C GLU A 401 -11.14 6.17 -16.66
N THR A 402 -10.31 6.60 -17.61
CA THR A 402 -9.32 7.65 -17.42
C THR A 402 -9.33 8.62 -18.59
N LEU A 403 -8.96 9.85 -18.31
CA LEU A 403 -8.71 10.90 -19.28
C LEU A 403 -7.20 11.13 -19.30
N THR A 404 -6.61 11.07 -20.48
CA THR A 404 -5.18 11.28 -20.71
C THR A 404 -4.97 12.69 -21.24
N GLU A 405 -4.14 13.46 -20.56
CA GLU A 405 -3.72 14.80 -20.97
C GLU A 405 -2.28 14.73 -21.47
N GLU A 406 -2.05 15.27 -22.65
CA GLU A 406 -0.72 15.43 -23.21
C GLU A 406 -0.44 16.91 -23.41
N VAL A 407 0.43 17.47 -22.57
CA VAL A 407 0.67 18.92 -22.48
C VAL A 407 1.99 19.28 -23.15
N PHE A 408 1.94 20.23 -24.09
CA PHE A 408 3.06 20.78 -24.83
C PHE A 408 3.43 22.15 -24.25
N LEU A 409 4.32 22.15 -23.27
CA LEU A 409 4.65 23.35 -22.45
C LEU A 409 5.27 24.50 -23.25
N THR A 410 5.88 24.22 -24.41
CA THR A 410 6.58 25.21 -25.25
C THR A 410 5.92 25.44 -26.60
N SER A 411 4.70 24.93 -26.83
CA SER A 411 3.99 25.03 -28.11
C SER A 411 2.54 25.43 -27.89
N THR A 412 2.00 26.25 -28.79
CA THR A 412 0.57 26.63 -28.87
C THR A 412 -0.22 25.80 -29.87
N HIS A 413 0.43 24.87 -30.58
CA HIS A 413 -0.15 24.08 -31.67
C HIS A 413 0.07 22.56 -31.51
N CYS A 414 0.25 22.09 -30.27
CA CYS A 414 0.45 20.68 -29.90
C CYS A 414 1.51 19.95 -30.74
N SER A 415 2.70 20.56 -30.84
CA SER A 415 3.84 20.01 -31.56
C SER A 415 5.11 20.07 -30.70
N GLY A 416 6.01 19.11 -30.90
CA GLY A 416 7.25 19.02 -30.13
C GLY A 416 7.14 18.19 -28.84
N PRO A 417 8.10 18.34 -27.90
CA PRO A 417 8.13 17.55 -26.67
C PRO A 417 6.90 17.80 -25.79
N SER A 418 6.30 16.71 -25.30
CA SER A 418 5.10 16.74 -24.46
C SER A 418 5.30 15.99 -23.14
N VAL A 419 4.48 16.34 -22.16
CA VAL A 419 4.36 15.62 -20.89
C VAL A 419 2.97 15.01 -20.84
N ARG A 420 2.90 13.69 -20.68
CA ARG A 420 1.64 12.95 -20.62
C ARG A 420 1.30 12.57 -19.18
N SER A 421 0.06 12.84 -18.78
CA SER A 421 -0.53 12.46 -17.51
C SER A 421 -1.89 11.81 -17.74
N SER A 422 -2.36 11.02 -16.77
CA SER A 422 -3.70 10.44 -16.80
C SER A 422 -4.42 10.74 -15.50
N VAL A 423 -5.68 11.15 -15.60
CA VAL A 423 -6.57 11.47 -14.49
C VAL A 423 -7.79 10.57 -14.55
N PRO A 424 -8.26 10.03 -13.41
CA PRO A 424 -9.45 9.20 -13.37
C PRO A 424 -10.71 10.01 -13.71
N LEU A 425 -11.63 9.41 -14.47
CA LEU A 425 -12.96 9.96 -14.71
C LEU A 425 -13.87 9.72 -13.49
N ASN A 426 -14.86 10.58 -13.30
CA ASN A 426 -15.84 10.52 -12.21
C ASN A 426 -15.20 10.48 -10.81
N LYS A 427 -14.06 11.16 -10.65
CA LYS A 427 -13.37 11.32 -9.38
C LYS A 427 -12.96 12.77 -9.19
N CYS A 428 -13.25 13.29 -8.00
CA CYS A 428 -12.85 14.62 -7.60
C CYS A 428 -11.34 14.70 -7.36
N ASN A 429 -10.64 15.46 -8.20
CA ASN A 429 -9.21 15.71 -8.08
C ASN A 429 -8.99 17.05 -7.39
N ARG A 430 -8.23 17.05 -6.27
CA ARG A 430 -7.95 18.26 -5.51
C ARG A 430 -6.87 19.09 -6.20
N LEU A 431 -7.12 20.40 -6.33
CA LEU A 431 -6.16 21.38 -6.80
C LEU A 431 -5.70 22.25 -5.63
N LEU A 432 -4.61 22.99 -5.83
CA LEU A 432 -4.10 23.98 -4.86
C LEU A 432 -5.17 25.02 -4.46
N ARG A 433 -6.12 25.31 -5.36
CA ARG A 433 -7.32 26.11 -5.09
C ARG A 433 -8.52 25.43 -5.74
N GLY A 434 -9.34 24.76 -4.94
CA GLY A 434 -10.55 24.07 -5.39
C GLY A 434 -10.33 22.63 -5.81
N SER A 435 -11.20 22.12 -6.67
CA SER A 435 -11.14 20.76 -7.18
C SER A 435 -11.70 20.66 -8.60
N VAL A 436 -11.32 19.59 -9.31
CA VAL A 436 -11.74 19.33 -10.68
C VAL A 436 -12.13 17.87 -10.86
N GLU A 437 -13.22 17.61 -11.58
CA GLU A 437 -13.69 16.28 -11.92
C GLU A 437 -14.01 16.20 -13.41
N PHE A 438 -13.70 15.07 -14.03
CA PHE A 438 -13.88 14.87 -15.46
C PHE A 438 -14.91 13.79 -15.74
N PHE A 439 -15.83 14.05 -16.67
CA PHE A 439 -16.87 13.13 -17.10
C PHE A 439 -16.74 12.83 -18.58
N ARG A 440 -17.09 11.59 -18.96
CA ARG A 440 -17.12 11.16 -20.36
C ARG A 440 -18.38 11.68 -21.05
N GLY A 441 -18.24 12.34 -22.20
CA GLY A 441 -19.36 12.67 -23.07
C GLY A 441 -19.72 11.50 -23.96
N SER A 442 -20.93 10.95 -23.86
CA SER A 442 -21.46 10.01 -24.86
C SER A 442 -22.28 10.76 -25.91
N SER A 443 -22.03 10.48 -27.18
CA SER A 443 -22.85 10.96 -28.29
C SER A 443 -24.17 10.16 -28.35
N SER A 444 -25.02 10.36 -27.36
CA SER A 444 -26.43 9.97 -27.40
C SER A 444 -27.20 10.99 -26.58
N SER A 445 -27.93 11.85 -27.29
CA SER A 445 -28.78 12.92 -26.79
C SER A 445 -29.46 12.61 -25.44
N GLY A 446 -29.18 13.45 -24.44
CA GLY A 446 -30.06 13.65 -23.29
C GLY A 446 -29.59 13.01 -21.98
N ARG A 447 -28.67 13.67 -21.25
CA ARG A 447 -28.71 13.79 -19.78
C ARG A 447 -27.62 14.74 -19.25
N LEU A 448 -27.75 16.03 -19.59
CA LEU A 448 -27.14 17.11 -18.80
C LEU A 448 -27.98 17.47 -17.55
N ALA A 449 -28.99 16.66 -17.21
CA ALA A 449 -29.93 16.91 -16.13
C ALA A 449 -29.68 16.11 -14.84
N ASP A 450 -28.68 15.20 -14.80
CA ASP A 450 -28.45 14.32 -13.64
C ASP A 450 -27.41 14.84 -12.64
N VAL A 451 -26.52 15.77 -13.02
CA VAL A 451 -25.52 16.35 -12.10
C VAL A 451 -26.19 17.28 -11.05
N ASP A 452 -27.33 17.89 -11.39
CA ASP A 452 -28.01 18.86 -10.53
C ASP A 452 -29.21 18.26 -9.73
N ARG A 453 -29.63 17.01 -10.02
CA ARG A 453 -30.81 16.39 -9.39
C ARG A 453 -30.50 15.56 -8.13
N GLN A 454 -29.31 14.99 -7.99
CA GLN A 454 -28.96 14.15 -6.83
C GLN A 454 -28.56 14.92 -5.56
N ARG A 455 -28.42 16.25 -5.60
CA ARG A 455 -28.03 17.07 -4.43
C ARG A 455 -29.11 18.01 -3.88
N ARG A 456 -30.30 18.06 -4.49
CA ARG A 456 -31.45 18.85 -4.00
C ARG A 456 -32.57 17.97 -3.43
N TYR A 457 -32.29 17.14 -2.42
CA TYR A 457 -33.38 16.55 -1.60
C TYR A 457 -32.91 16.26 -0.17
N GLN A 458 -32.85 17.30 0.66
CA GLN A 458 -33.16 17.20 2.09
C GLN A 458 -33.79 18.53 2.55
N PRO A 459 -35.12 18.62 2.74
CA PRO A 459 -35.71 19.71 3.50
C PRO A 459 -35.41 19.49 4.98
N TYR A 460 -34.83 20.53 5.57
CA TYR A 460 -34.65 20.73 7.00
C TYR A 460 -36.00 20.59 7.74
N HIS A 461 -36.16 19.58 8.59
CA HIS A 461 -37.21 19.58 9.61
C HIS A 461 -36.61 19.48 11.01
N SER A 462 -36.40 20.65 11.59
CA SER A 462 -36.25 20.86 13.02
C SER A 462 -37.55 20.47 13.75
N ARG A 463 -37.48 19.56 14.73
CA ARG A 463 -38.43 19.52 15.84
C ARG A 463 -37.72 19.34 17.17
N HIS A 464 -37.67 20.44 17.91
CA HIS A 464 -37.58 20.47 19.37
C HIS A 464 -38.66 19.60 20.03
N ARG A 465 -38.28 18.89 21.09
CA ARG A 465 -39.02 18.66 22.36
C ARG A 465 -38.03 18.00 23.32
N ARG A 466 -37.47 18.72 24.30
CA ARG A 466 -37.92 18.78 25.71
C ARG A 466 -38.44 17.43 26.21
N LEU A 467 -37.61 16.68 26.94
CA LEU A 467 -37.49 16.75 28.40
C LEU A 467 -36.06 16.36 28.81
#